data_AF-A0A2E8M970-F1
#
_entry.id   AF-A0A2E8M970-F1
#
_cell.length_a   1.000
_cell.length_b   1.000
_cell.length_c   1.000
_cell.angle_alpha   90.00
_cell.angle_beta   90.00
_cell.angle_gamma   90.00
#
_symmetry.space_group_name_H-M   'P 1'
#
loop_
_entity.id
_entity.type
_entity.pdbx_description
1 polymer ?
#
loop_
_entity_poly.entity_id
_entity_poly.type
_entity_poly.pdbx_seq_one_letter_code
_entity_poly.pdbx_strand_id
1 'polypeptide(L)' 'MYRTRRYKMVVYHRDNLGELFDLENDPHEFDNLWEDPAYEEIKNELILESFNDHVMKTTDVGSRRIAPM' A
#
# COMPACT_ATOMS: atom_id res chain seq x y z
N MET A 1 0.70 6.71 -2.43
CA MET A 1 -0.37 6.62 -1.41
C MET A 1 -1.25 5.45 -1.76
N TYR A 2 -1.53 4.60 -0.78
CA TYR A 2 -2.45 3.47 -0.87
C TYR A 2 -3.44 3.54 0.30
N ARG A 3 -4.72 3.24 0.05
CA ARG A 3 -5.78 3.37 1.07
C ARG A 3 -6.76 2.23 0.94
N THR A 4 -6.95 1.52 2.04
CA THR A 4 -8.01 0.54 2.24
C THR A 4 -9.15 1.16 3.06
N ARG A 5 -10.15 0.37 3.46
CA ARG A 5 -11.20 0.86 4.36
C ARG A 5 -10.68 1.18 5.75
N ARG A 6 -9.68 0.42 6.22
CA ARG A 6 -9.16 0.50 7.58
C ARG A 6 -7.83 1.24 7.64
N TYR A 7 -6.96 1.12 6.65
CA TYR A 7 -5.63 1.70 6.70
C TYR A 7 -5.39 2.69 5.58
N LYS A 8 -4.61 3.72 5.88
CA LYS A 8 -4.01 4.62 4.88
C LYS A 8 -2.50 4.56 5.03
N MET A 9 -1.81 4.40 3.90
CA MET A 9 -0.37 4.36 3.83
C MET A 9 0.18 5.35 2.79
N VAL A 10 1.21 6.08 3.18
CA VAL A 10 1.98 6.98 2.32
C VAL A 10 3.44 6.53 2.38
N VAL A 11 4.06 6.34 1.21
CA VAL A 11 5.48 6.02 1.09
C VAL A 11 6.13 7.12 0.29
N TYR A 12 7.19 7.70 0.83
CA TYR A 12 7.98 8.70 0.13
C TYR A 12 9.02 7.96 -0.74
N HIS A 13 9.01 8.12 -2.06
CA HIS A 13 9.83 7.27 -2.94
C HIS A 13 11.34 7.54 -2.88
N ARG A 14 11.74 8.72 -2.39
CA ARG A 14 13.15 9.14 -2.36
C ARG A 14 13.78 9.03 -0.99
N ASP A 15 12.95 9.04 0.04
CA ASP A 15 13.35 9.01 1.43
C ASP A 15 12.80 7.71 1.99
N ASN A 16 13.56 6.95 2.78
CA ASN A 16 13.08 5.68 3.36
C ASN A 16 12.09 5.94 4.52
N LEU A 17 11.13 6.83 4.27
CA LEU A 17 10.16 7.39 5.18
C LEU A 17 8.76 7.06 4.66
N GLY A 18 7.83 6.95 5.59
CA GLY A 18 6.43 6.75 5.28
C GLY A 18 5.54 7.12 6.45
N GLU A 19 4.25 6.99 6.19
CA GLU A 19 3.18 7.23 7.15
C GLU A 19 2.18 6.08 7.05
N LEU A 20 1.75 5.59 8.21
CA LEU A 20 0.73 4.54 8.32
C LEU A 20 -0.30 4.99 9.36
N PHE A 21 -1.57 5.00 8.97
CA PHE A 21 -2.68 5.39 9.85
C PHE A 21 -3.75 4.29 9.88
N ASP A 22 -4.22 3.93 11.07
CA ASP A 22 -5.40 3.09 11.28
C ASP A 22 -6.64 4.00 11.35
N LEU A 23 -7.38 4.09 10.26
CA LEU A 23 -8.57 4.94 10.12
C LEU A 23 -9.76 4.48 10.97
N GLU A 24 -9.73 3.26 11.50
CA GLU A 24 -10.78 2.76 12.39
C GLU A 24 -10.58 3.30 13.82
N ASN A 25 -9.34 3.29 14.31
CA ASN A 25 -8.99 3.78 15.64
C ASN A 25 -8.66 5.28 15.66
N ASP A 26 -8.10 5.78 14.55
CA ASP A 26 -7.69 7.16 14.35
C ASP A 26 -8.19 7.68 12.98
N PRO A 27 -9.50 8.00 12.87
CA PRO A 27 -10.09 8.51 11.63
C PRO A 27 -9.57 9.90 11.24
N HIS A 28 -8.82 10.56 12.12
CA HIS A 28 -8.29 11.90 11.93
C HIS A 28 -6.78 11.91 11.61
N GLU A 29 -6.14 10.74 11.53
CA GLU A 29 -4.75 10.58 11.08
C GLU A 29 -3.73 11.36 11.93
N PHE A 30 -3.94 11.40 13.26
CA PHE A 30 -3.01 12.00 14.21
C PHE A 30 -1.82 11.11 14.56
N ASP A 31 -2.02 9.79 14.60
CA ASP A 31 -1.02 8.84 15.08
C ASP A 31 -0.34 8.11 13.91
N ASN A 32 0.91 8.49 13.60
CA ASN A 32 1.69 7.80 12.59
C ASN A 32 2.32 6.50 13.14
N LEU A 33 1.83 5.37 12.67
CA LEU A 33 2.20 4.01 13.07
C LEU A 33 3.35 3.42 12.22
N TRP A 34 3.98 4.21 11.34
CA TRP A 34 4.98 3.70 10.38
C TRP A 34 6.19 3.02 11.03
N GLU A 35 6.66 3.57 12.15
CA GLU A 35 7.79 3.06 12.94
C GLU A 35 7.35 2.17 14.11
N ASP A 36 6.05 1.91 14.27
CA ASP A 36 5.54 1.07 15.35
C ASP A 36 5.78 -0.43 15.01
N PRO A 37 6.58 -1.15 15.80
CA PRO A 37 6.86 -2.56 15.56
C PRO A 37 5.61 -3.46 15.63
N ALA A 38 4.56 -3.03 16.35
CA ALA A 38 3.30 -3.79 16.40
C ALA A 38 2.56 -3.80 15.05
N TYR A 39 2.88 -2.87 14.15
CA TYR A 39 2.27 -2.72 12.82
C TYR A 39 3.21 -3.14 11.68
N GLU A 40 4.34 -3.79 11.97
CA GLU A 40 5.32 -4.19 10.95
C GLU A 40 4.73 -5.16 9.91
N GLU A 41 3.97 -6.16 10.35
CA GLU A 41 3.31 -7.13 9.47
C GLU A 41 2.29 -6.43 8.56
N ILE A 42 1.41 -5.61 9.14
CA ILE A 42 0.40 -4.83 8.41
C ILE A 42 1.07 -3.87 7.41
N LYS A 43 2.16 -3.21 7.79
CA LYS A 43 2.94 -2.34 6.90
C LYS A 43 3.45 -3.12 5.69
N ASN A 44 4.04 -4.29 5.91
CA ASN A 44 4.57 -5.12 4.82
C ASN A 44 3.47 -5.61 3.88
N GLU A 45 2.31 -6.01 4.41
CA GLU A 45 1.14 -6.38 3.60
C GLU A 45 0.66 -5.22 2.74
N LEU A 46 0.50 -4.03 3.32
CA LEU A 46 0.04 -2.84 2.60
C LEU A 46 1.04 -2.38 1.53
N ILE A 47 2.34 -2.53 1.75
CA ILE A 47 3.37 -2.27 0.74
C ILE A 47 3.21 -3.22 -0.45
N LEU A 48 3.03 -4.52 -0.20
CA LEU A 48 2.82 -5.51 -1.25
C LEU A 48 1.53 -5.24 -2.03
N GLU A 49 0.42 -4.97 -1.33
CA GLU A 49 -0.84 -4.63 -1.97
C GLU A 49 -0.73 -3.35 -2.80
N SER A 50 -0.11 -2.30 -2.25
CA SER A 50 0.12 -1.03 -2.96
C SER A 50 0.94 -1.23 -4.23
N PHE A 51 1.96 -2.08 -4.18
CA PHE A 51 2.79 -2.38 -5.35
C PHE A 51 1.98 -3.14 -6.41
N ASN A 52 1.26 -4.19 -6.01
CA ASN A 52 0.43 -4.98 -6.91
C ASN A 52 -0.65 -4.13 -7.58
N ASP A 53 -1.37 -3.30 -6.81
CA ASP A 53 -2.41 -2.41 -7.32
C ASP A 53 -1.82 -1.40 -8.32
N HIS A 54 -0.65 -0.83 -8.01
CA HIS A 54 0.05 0.07 -8.93
C HIS A 54 0.40 -0.65 -10.24
N VAL A 55 1.08 -1.80 -10.18
CA VAL A 55 1.46 -2.59 -11.35
C VAL A 55 0.24 -2.92 -12.21
N MET A 56 -0.85 -3.39 -11.61
CA MET A 56 -2.07 -3.74 -12.33
C MET A 56 -2.74 -2.56 -13.01
N LYS A 57 -2.61 -1.35 -12.46
CA LYS A 57 -3.22 -0.13 -13.03
C LYS A 57 -2.37 0.56 -14.07
N THR A 58 -1.04 0.45 -13.96
CA THR A 58 -0.11 1.24 -14.79
C THR A 58 0.65 0.42 -15.82
N THR A 59 0.65 -0.90 -15.70
CA THR A 59 1.37 -1.78 -16.63
C THR A 59 0.43 -2.29 -17.71
N ASP A 60 0.74 -1.97 -18.96
CA ASP A 60 0.13 -2.66 -20.10
C ASP A 60 0.69 -4.08 -20.19
N VAL A 61 -0.17 -5.08 -19.98
CA VAL A 61 0.19 -6.51 -20.08
C VAL A 61 0.15 -7.03 -21.51
N GLY A 62 -0.10 -6.15 -22.49
CA GLY A 62 -0.20 -6.46 -23.89
C GLY A 62 -1.54 -7.10 -24.27
N SER A 63 -1.61 -7.54 -25.53
CA SER A 63 -2.81 -8.15 -26.08
C SER A 63 -3.10 -9.51 -25.43
N ARG A 64 -4.39 -9.81 -25.21
CA ARG A 64 -4.84 -11.12 -24.72
C ARG A 64 -4.24 -12.25 -25.57
N ARG A 65 -3.57 -13.21 -24.93
CA ARG A 65 -3.05 -14.41 -25.60
C ARG A 65 -4.20 -15.24 -26.20
N ILE A 66 -4.12 -15.50 -27.50
CA ILE A 66 -5.08 -16.33 -28.26
C ILE A 66 -4.52 -17.70 -28.66
N ALA A 67 -3.22 -17.94 -28.47
CA ALA A 67 -2.60 -19.23 -28.75
C ALA A 67 -2.97 -20.27 -27.66
N PRO A 68 -3.34 -21.51 -28.04
CA PRO A 68 -3.56 -22.59 -27.08
C PRO A 68 -2.29 -22.88 -26.27
N MET A 69 -2.48 -23.33 -25.01
CA MET A 69 -1.43 -23.81 -24.11
C MET A 69 -0.85 -25.14 -24.59
#